data_AF-A0A2S3H2Y0-F1
#
_entry.id   AF-A0A2S3H2Y0-F1
#
_cell.length_a   1.000
_cell.length_b   1.000
_cell.length_c   1.000
_cell.angle_alpha   90.00
_cell.angle_beta   90.00
_cell.angle_gamma   90.00
#
_symmetry.space_group_name_H-M   'P 1'
#
loop_
_entity.id
_entity.type
_entity.pdbx_description
1 polymer ?
#
loop_
_entity_poly.entity_id
_entity_poly.type
_entity_poly.pdbx_seq_one_letter_code
_entity_poly.pdbx_strand_id
1 'polypeptide(L)'
;MKNSSLLSLIVLVAASPLAATAWSRARVSCGGGGSYAANSTYEANRHHLAAVLPAEAAASRRRYAYRALGYWPNRLQADWSCQSSDGRDCAACIADAFERVERECPFSREAFFFGRNCTLRLGEYSILGSDVFGRITMTPLAIGMMFQAFGLACLFLIFLQAWRHEIKK
;
A
#
# COMPACT_ATOMS: atom_id res chain seq x y z
N MET A 1 21.38 -27.25 -47.59
CA MET A 1 22.05 -27.26 -46.27
C MET A 1 22.33 -25.81 -45.84
N LYS A 2 21.32 -25.10 -45.33
CA LYS A 2 21.46 -23.67 -44.98
C LYS A 2 20.39 -23.26 -43.96
N ASN A 3 20.22 -24.09 -42.94
CA ASN A 3 19.15 -23.95 -41.93
C ASN A 3 19.63 -24.28 -40.51
N SER A 4 20.80 -24.92 -40.33
CA SER A 4 21.35 -25.22 -39.00
C SER A 4 21.96 -24.00 -38.27
N SER A 5 22.31 -22.92 -38.97
CA SER A 5 22.94 -21.73 -38.35
C SER A 5 21.94 -20.84 -37.58
N LEU A 6 20.70 -20.75 -38.06
CA LEU A 6 19.66 -19.92 -37.42
C LEU A 6 19.14 -20.53 -36.11
N LEU A 7 19.09 -21.85 -36.01
CA LEU A 7 18.65 -22.53 -34.78
C LEU A 7 19.63 -22.32 -33.62
N SER A 8 20.93 -22.19 -33.90
CA SER A 8 21.94 -21.98 -32.86
C SER A 8 21.87 -20.56 -32.26
N LEU A 9 21.53 -19.55 -33.07
CA LEU A 9 21.34 -18.17 -32.60
C LEU A 9 20.10 -18.01 -31.70
N ILE A 10 19.04 -18.78 -31.93
CA ILE A 10 17.80 -18.73 -31.13
C ILE A 10 18.03 -19.32 -29.73
N VAL A 11 18.88 -20.35 -29.60
CA VAL A 11 19.18 -21.00 -28.31
C VAL A 11 19.99 -20.09 -27.38
N LEU A 12 20.85 -19.21 -27.92
CA LEU A 12 21.64 -18.26 -27.11
C LEU A 12 20.81 -17.11 -26.53
N VAL A 13 19.69 -16.73 -27.15
CA VAL A 13 18.82 -15.67 -26.63
C VAL A 13 17.95 -16.18 -25.47
N ALA A 14 17.61 -17.46 -25.45
CA ALA A 14 16.79 -18.07 -24.39
C ALA A 14 17.55 -18.31 -23.07
N ALA A 15 18.88 -18.27 -23.09
CA ALA A 15 19.74 -18.48 -21.92
C ALA A 15 20.23 -17.17 -21.28
N SER A 16 19.67 -16.02 -21.65
CA SER A 16 19.84 -14.83 -20.83
C SER A 16 18.99 -15.02 -19.56
N PRO A 17 19.58 -15.18 -18.36
CA PRO A 17 18.79 -14.94 -17.17
C PRO A 17 18.32 -13.50 -17.31
N LEU A 18 17.02 -13.32 -17.56
CA LEU A 18 16.35 -12.12 -17.11
C LEU A 18 16.67 -12.08 -15.62
N ALA A 19 17.69 -11.30 -15.26
CA ALA A 19 17.89 -10.86 -13.92
C ALA A 19 16.68 -9.97 -13.64
N ALA A 20 15.55 -10.60 -13.36
CA ALA A 20 14.53 -10.04 -12.52
C ALA A 20 15.18 -9.95 -11.15
N THR A 21 16.10 -9.00 -10.98
CA THR A 21 16.22 -8.33 -9.71
C THR A 21 14.86 -7.67 -9.52
N ALA A 22 13.91 -8.42 -8.97
CA ALA A 22 12.78 -7.84 -8.27
C ALA A 22 13.36 -7.17 -7.00
N TRP A 23 14.20 -6.16 -7.23
CA TRP A 23 14.51 -5.18 -6.23
C TRP A 23 13.21 -4.40 -6.12
N SER A 24 12.36 -4.84 -5.19
CA SER A 24 11.32 -4.00 -4.64
C SER A 24 12.05 -2.88 -3.91
N ARG A 25 12.63 -1.93 -4.66
CA ARG A 25 13.20 -0.72 -4.09
C ARG A 25 12.05 -0.03 -3.38
N ALA A 26 12.27 0.26 -2.11
CA ALA A 26 11.32 1.06 -1.38
C ALA A 26 11.14 2.38 -2.12
N ARG A 27 9.89 2.81 -2.29
CA ARG A 27 9.55 4.03 -3.04
C ARG A 27 8.96 5.05 -2.08
N VAL A 28 9.40 6.31 -2.22
CA VAL A 28 8.75 7.45 -1.60
C VAL A 28 8.00 8.24 -2.67
N SER A 29 6.83 8.77 -2.30
CA SER A 29 6.06 9.71 -3.09
C SER A 29 5.66 10.88 -2.22
N CYS A 30 5.93 12.10 -2.67
CA CYS A 30 5.47 13.32 -2.01
C CYS A 30 4.06 13.66 -2.49
N GLY A 31 3.16 13.95 -1.56
CA GLY A 31 1.78 14.34 -1.86
C GLY A 31 1.65 15.84 -2.13
N GLY A 32 0.42 16.26 -2.45
CA GLY A 32 0.07 17.62 -2.85
C GLY A 32 -0.43 18.51 -1.71
N GLY A 33 -0.45 18.02 -0.47
CA GLY A 33 -0.99 18.72 0.72
C GLY A 33 -0.22 19.96 1.19
N GLY A 34 0.68 20.51 0.36
CA GLY A 34 1.48 21.69 0.66
C GLY A 34 2.71 21.41 1.53
N SER A 35 3.39 22.49 1.92
CA SER A 35 4.62 22.43 2.71
C SER A 35 4.43 22.98 4.12
N TYR A 36 5.19 22.45 5.07
CA TYR A 36 5.33 23.04 6.41
C TYR A 36 6.62 23.85 6.50
N ALA A 37 6.66 24.82 7.42
CA ALA A 37 7.85 25.62 7.66
C ALA A 37 8.83 24.89 8.58
N ALA A 38 10.13 25.10 8.37
CA ALA A 38 11.16 24.66 9.32
C ALA A 38 10.91 25.27 10.71
N ASN A 39 11.26 24.51 11.76
CA ASN A 39 10.99 24.78 13.17
C ASN A 39 9.50 25.01 13.51
N SER A 40 8.58 24.52 12.69
CA SER A 40 7.15 24.62 12.96
C SER A 40 6.68 23.56 13.96
N THR A 41 5.52 23.80 14.57
CA THR A 41 4.85 22.80 15.40
C THR A 41 4.53 21.52 14.60
N TYR A 42 4.27 21.63 13.30
CA TYR A 42 4.05 20.47 12.43
C TYR A 42 5.31 19.59 12.32
N GLU A 43 6.48 20.20 12.12
CA GLU A 43 7.76 19.48 12.08
C GLU A 43 8.06 18.79 13.42
N ALA A 44 7.84 19.49 14.54
CA ALA A 44 7.98 18.90 15.87
C ALA A 44 7.04 17.69 16.08
N ASN A 45 5.79 17.77 15.61
CA ASN A 45 4.84 16.67 15.66
C ASN A 45 5.30 15.48 14.80
N ARG A 46 5.90 15.74 13.63
CA ARG A 46 6.48 14.71 12.76
C ARG A 46 7.64 13.98 13.44
N HIS A 47 8.56 14.71 14.05
CA HIS A 47 9.66 14.10 14.81
C HIS A 47 9.17 13.28 16.00
N HIS A 48 8.13 13.75 16.71
CA HIS A 48 7.54 13.00 17.81
C HIS A 48 6.96 11.66 17.33
N LEU A 49 6.19 11.66 16.22
CA LEU A 49 5.65 10.43 15.66
C LEU A 49 6.75 9.50 15.14
N ALA A 50 7.81 10.04 14.52
CA ALA A 50 8.96 9.26 14.07
C ALA A 50 9.68 8.53 15.23
N ALA A 51 9.73 9.15 16.42
CA ALA A 51 10.34 8.56 17.60
C ALA A 51 9.45 7.47 18.26
N VAL A 52 8.13 7.67 18.28
CA VAL A 52 7.19 6.82 19.03
C VAL A 52 6.71 5.62 18.21
N LEU A 53 6.42 5.81 16.92
CA LEU A 53 5.74 4.79 16.11
C LEU A 53 6.52 3.49 15.91
N PRO A 54 7.85 3.47 15.75
CA PRO A 54 8.60 2.21 15.67
C PRO A 54 8.38 1.33 16.91
N ALA A 55 8.40 1.92 18.11
CA ALA A 55 8.17 1.19 19.36
C ALA A 55 6.72 0.69 19.48
N GLU A 56 5.75 1.52 19.06
CA GLU A 56 4.34 1.10 19.03
C GLU A 56 4.09 -0.03 18.05
N ALA A 57 4.71 0.01 16.87
CA ALA A 57 4.62 -1.04 15.88
C ALA A 57 5.25 -2.35 16.38
N ALA A 58 6.38 -2.28 17.08
CA ALA A 58 7.00 -3.45 17.71
C ALA A 58 6.09 -4.13 18.74
N ALA A 59 5.37 -3.32 19.53
CA ALA A 59 4.48 -3.82 20.59
C ALA A 59 3.07 -4.19 20.07
N SER A 60 2.70 -3.73 18.88
CA SER A 60 1.36 -3.92 18.33
C SER A 60 1.16 -5.33 17.80
N ARG A 61 0.00 -5.92 18.12
CA ARG A 61 -0.49 -7.16 17.47
C ARG A 61 -1.20 -6.87 16.14
N ARG A 62 -1.50 -5.60 15.85
CA ARG A 62 -2.18 -5.19 14.62
C ARG A 62 -1.14 -4.97 13.53
N ARG A 63 -1.42 -5.47 12.33
CA ARG A 63 -0.65 -5.22 11.10
C ARG A 63 -0.94 -3.85 10.47
N TYR A 64 -1.91 -3.11 10.99
CA TYR A 64 -2.23 -1.75 10.57
C TYR A 64 -2.71 -0.94 11.76
N ALA A 65 -2.22 0.28 11.88
CA ALA A 65 -2.74 1.27 12.82
C ALA A 65 -2.45 2.68 12.30
N TYR A 66 -2.98 3.67 13.01
CA TYR A 66 -2.69 5.07 12.75
C TYR A 66 -2.54 5.82 14.08
N ARG A 67 -1.79 6.92 14.04
CA ARG A 67 -1.68 7.87 15.14
C ARG A 67 -1.78 9.28 14.60
N ALA A 68 -2.59 10.10 15.26
CA ALA A 68 -2.68 11.52 14.98
C ALA A 68 -2.14 12.34 16.16
N LEU A 69 -1.44 13.43 15.87
CA LEU A 69 -0.88 14.35 16.87
C LEU A 69 -1.10 15.80 16.44
N GLY A 70 -1.46 16.65 17.40
CA GLY A 70 -1.69 18.08 17.20
C GLY A 70 -3.11 18.44 16.74
N TYR A 71 -3.31 19.75 16.54
CA TYR A 71 -4.57 20.36 16.07
C TYR A 71 -4.30 21.19 14.81
N TRP A 72 -5.35 21.43 14.00
CA TRP A 72 -5.24 22.25 12.79
C TRP A 72 -4.66 23.64 13.11
N PRO A 73 -3.71 24.16 12.32
CA PRO A 73 -3.17 23.65 11.04
C PRO A 73 -1.91 22.77 11.18
N ASN A 74 -1.61 22.28 12.39
CA ASN A 74 -0.39 21.52 12.73
C ASN A 74 -0.69 20.04 13.06
N ARG A 75 -1.89 19.55 12.75
CA ARG A 75 -2.26 18.16 13.00
C ARG A 75 -1.55 17.28 11.96
N LEU A 76 -0.89 16.23 12.42
CA LEU A 76 -0.29 15.22 11.56
C LEU A 76 -0.91 13.87 11.88
N GLN A 77 -1.32 13.13 10.85
CA GLN A 77 -1.68 11.72 10.96
C GLN A 77 -0.63 10.88 10.25
N ALA A 78 -0.23 9.80 10.91
CA ALA A 78 0.63 8.76 10.37
C ALA A 78 -0.12 7.44 10.38
N ASP A 79 -0.39 6.90 9.19
CA ASP A 79 -0.94 5.55 8.99
C ASP A 79 0.21 4.61 8.62
N TRP A 80 0.29 3.46 9.27
CA TRP A 80 1.32 2.47 8.98
C TRP A 80 0.74 1.07 8.85
N SER A 81 1.38 0.24 8.02
CA SER A 81 1.07 -1.19 7.94
C SER A 81 2.32 -2.04 7.89
N CYS A 82 2.27 -3.25 8.45
CA CYS A 82 3.33 -4.25 8.47
C CYS A 82 2.92 -5.48 7.65
N GLN A 83 3.82 -5.99 6.80
CA GLN A 83 3.59 -7.26 6.11
C GLN A 83 3.86 -8.47 7.03
N SER A 84 4.92 -8.40 7.84
CA SER A 84 5.26 -9.43 8.84
C SER A 84 4.53 -9.20 10.16
N SER A 85 4.29 -10.28 10.91
CA SER A 85 3.89 -10.21 12.32
C SER A 85 5.07 -10.08 13.29
N ASP A 86 6.31 -10.14 12.79
CA ASP A 86 7.49 -9.82 13.60
C ASP A 86 7.54 -8.31 13.84
N GLY A 87 7.31 -7.91 15.10
CA GLY A 87 7.31 -6.52 15.51
C GLY A 87 8.66 -5.83 15.29
N ARG A 88 9.79 -6.55 15.38
CA ARG A 88 11.12 -5.96 15.21
C ARG A 88 11.36 -5.53 13.77
N ASP A 89 11.03 -6.39 12.82
CA ASP A 89 11.16 -6.09 11.39
C ASP A 89 10.26 -4.92 10.98
N CYS A 90 9.06 -4.83 11.57
CA CYS A 90 8.17 -3.72 11.28
C CYS A 90 8.69 -2.40 11.87
N ALA A 91 9.17 -2.41 13.10
CA ALA A 91 9.74 -1.23 13.75
C ALA A 91 10.93 -0.67 12.95
N ALA A 92 11.85 -1.55 12.53
CA ALA A 92 12.99 -1.16 11.71
C ALA A 92 12.55 -0.56 10.37
N CYS A 93 11.54 -1.16 9.73
CA CYS A 93 11.00 -0.64 8.47
C CYS A 93 10.31 0.72 8.63
N ILE A 94 9.53 0.93 9.70
CA ILE A 94 8.87 2.22 9.94
C ILE A 94 9.90 3.31 10.23
N ALA A 95 10.97 2.99 10.96
CA ALA A 95 12.08 3.93 11.17
C ALA A 95 12.76 4.33 9.85
N ASP A 96 13.11 3.35 9.00
CA ASP A 96 13.67 3.61 7.65
C ASP A 96 12.69 4.41 6.78
N ALA A 97 11.38 4.15 6.89
CA ALA A 97 10.36 4.89 6.19
C ALA A 97 10.36 6.39 6.56
N PHE A 98 10.44 6.73 7.85
CA PHE A 98 10.53 8.12 8.30
C PHE A 98 11.80 8.81 7.78
N GLU A 99 12.96 8.14 7.83
CA GLU A 99 14.22 8.69 7.32
C GLU A 99 14.16 8.95 5.81
N ARG A 100 13.64 7.99 5.03
CA ARG A 100 13.47 8.13 3.58
C ARG A 100 12.51 9.24 3.21
N VAL A 101 11.39 9.35 3.93
CA VAL A 101 10.41 10.42 3.70
C VAL A 101 11.00 11.79 4.04
N GLU A 102 11.86 11.90 5.04
CA GLU A 102 12.58 13.14 5.33
C GLU A 102 13.54 13.53 4.21
N ARG A 103 14.30 12.55 3.71
CA ARG A 103 15.30 12.79 2.66
C ARG A 103 14.68 13.08 1.28
N GLU A 104 13.62 12.36 0.93
CA GLU A 104 13.03 12.41 -0.42
C GLU A 104 11.86 13.41 -0.52
N CYS A 105 11.17 13.70 0.60
CA CYS A 105 10.07 14.67 0.69
C CYS A 105 10.28 15.68 1.82
N PRO A 106 11.36 16.49 1.77
CA PRO A 106 11.61 17.51 2.79
C PRO A 106 10.47 18.52 2.80
N PHE A 107 10.05 18.94 4.00
CA PHE A 107 8.98 19.92 4.22
C PHE A 107 7.59 19.57 3.67
N SER A 108 7.38 18.38 3.09
CA SER A 108 6.07 17.98 2.58
C SER A 108 5.12 17.59 3.72
N ARG A 109 3.89 18.14 3.71
CA ARG A 109 2.82 17.75 4.63
C ARG A 109 2.17 16.41 4.27
N GLU A 110 2.37 15.94 3.05
CA GLU A 110 1.90 14.63 2.62
C GLU A 110 3.05 13.82 2.03
N ALA A 111 3.18 12.58 2.48
CA ALA A 111 4.18 11.68 1.92
C ALA A 111 3.76 10.22 2.12
N PHE A 112 4.19 9.39 1.18
CA PHE A 112 3.89 7.97 1.17
C PHE A 112 5.17 7.19 0.95
N PHE A 113 5.40 6.21 1.82
CA PHE A 113 6.46 5.24 1.69
C PHE A 113 5.86 3.87 1.44
N PHE A 114 6.37 3.19 0.41
CA PHE A 114 6.02 1.83 0.07
C PHE A 114 7.27 0.96 0.10
N GLY A 115 7.45 0.21 1.19
CA GLY A 115 8.52 -0.75 1.38
C GLY A 115 8.02 -2.18 1.32
N ARG A 116 8.97 -3.12 1.29
CA ARG A 116 8.66 -4.55 1.26
C ARG A 116 8.08 -5.05 2.60
N ASN A 117 8.51 -4.47 3.71
CA ASN A 117 8.11 -4.91 5.05
C ASN A 117 6.99 -4.04 5.65
N CYS A 118 6.85 -2.81 5.20
CA CYS A 118 5.88 -1.86 5.74
C CYS A 118 5.50 -0.78 4.72
N THR A 119 4.38 -0.13 4.99
CA THR A 119 4.02 1.14 4.36
C THR A 119 3.84 2.20 5.44
N LEU A 120 4.11 3.45 5.09
CA LEU A 120 3.88 4.63 5.94
C LEU A 120 3.24 5.72 5.08
N ARG A 121 2.14 6.30 5.56
CA ARG A 121 1.50 7.48 4.98
C ARG A 121 1.48 8.58 6.03
N LEU A 122 2.03 9.73 5.68
CA LEU A 122 1.95 10.96 6.45
C LEU A 122 1.00 11.92 5.74
N GLY A 123 0.11 12.57 6.49
CA GLY A 123 -0.84 13.51 5.93
C GLY A 123 -1.74 14.13 6.98
N GLU A 124 -2.44 15.18 6.61
CA GLU A 124 -3.61 15.62 7.36
C GLU A 124 -4.82 14.76 6.99
N TYR A 125 -5.59 14.32 7.98
CA TYR A 125 -6.87 13.66 7.70
C TYR A 125 -7.83 14.67 7.05
N SER A 126 -7.99 14.56 5.74
CA SER A 126 -8.91 15.38 4.99
C SER A 126 -10.21 14.61 4.76
N ILE A 127 -11.32 15.15 5.26
CA ILE A 127 -12.67 14.59 5.02
C ILE A 127 -12.98 14.59 3.51
N LEU A 128 -12.41 15.55 2.77
CA LEU A 128 -12.58 15.73 1.33
C LEU A 128 -11.43 15.14 0.49
N GLY A 129 -10.46 14.47 1.11
CA GLY A 129 -9.32 13.88 0.39
C GLY A 129 -9.48 12.40 0.09
N SER A 130 -8.44 11.85 -0.54
CA SER A 130 -8.37 10.43 -0.94
C SER A 130 -8.49 9.45 0.23
N ASP A 131 -8.33 9.91 1.48
CA ASP A 131 -8.49 9.10 2.70
C ASP A 131 -9.94 8.64 2.93
N VAL A 132 -10.92 9.52 2.76
CA VAL A 132 -12.35 9.15 2.90
C VAL A 132 -12.83 8.40 1.67
N PHE A 133 -12.46 8.84 0.46
CA PHE A 133 -12.85 8.14 -0.75
C PHE A 133 -12.28 6.70 -0.78
N GLY A 134 -11.05 6.50 -0.31
CA GLY A 134 -10.49 5.16 -0.16
C GLY A 134 -11.19 4.32 0.90
N ARG A 135 -11.41 4.86 2.11
CA ARG A 135 -11.87 4.11 3.29
C ARG A 135 -13.39 3.95 3.39
N ILE A 136 -14.16 4.94 2.92
CA ILE A 136 -15.62 5.00 3.07
C ILE A 136 -16.34 4.68 1.74
N THR A 137 -15.83 5.12 0.58
CA THR A 137 -16.55 4.91 -0.69
C THR A 137 -16.03 3.70 -1.47
N MET A 138 -14.73 3.56 -1.72
CA MET A 138 -14.21 2.49 -2.58
C MET A 138 -14.19 1.10 -1.92
N THR A 139 -13.75 0.96 -0.67
CA THR A 139 -13.72 -0.36 -0.01
C THR A 139 -15.10 -1.01 0.10
N PRO A 140 -16.18 -0.31 0.51
CA PRO A 140 -17.51 -0.90 0.53
C PRO A 140 -18.10 -1.14 -0.86
N LEU A 141 -17.82 -0.28 -1.85
CA LEU A 141 -18.26 -0.50 -3.24
C LEU A 141 -17.65 -1.76 -3.84
N ALA A 142 -16.34 -1.99 -3.65
CA ALA A 142 -15.69 -3.19 -4.12
C ALA A 142 -16.29 -4.46 -3.49
N ILE A 143 -16.58 -4.42 -2.19
CA ILE A 143 -17.27 -5.50 -1.48
C ILE A 143 -18.69 -5.70 -2.05
N GLY A 144 -19.44 -4.62 -2.27
CA GLY A 144 -20.78 -4.67 -2.86
C GLY A 144 -20.82 -5.26 -4.27
N MET A 145 -19.87 -4.90 -5.13
CA MET A 145 -19.75 -5.46 -6.48
C MET A 145 -19.42 -6.96 -6.47
N MET A 146 -18.65 -7.44 -5.49
CA MET A 146 -18.39 -8.87 -5.32
C MET A 146 -19.68 -9.62 -4.97
N PHE A 147 -20.48 -9.13 -4.02
CA PHE A 147 -21.74 -9.76 -3.66
C PHE A 147 -22.73 -9.85 -4.83
N GLN A 148 -22.78 -8.82 -5.68
CA GLN A 148 -23.62 -8.85 -6.88
C GLN A 148 -23.16 -9.90 -7.90
N ALA A 149 -21.85 -10.03 -8.12
CA ALA A 149 -21.29 -11.03 -9.02
C ALA A 149 -21.60 -12.47 -8.54
N PHE A 150 -21.42 -12.74 -7.25
CA PHE A 150 -21.79 -14.04 -6.66
C PHE A 150 -23.30 -14.30 -6.75
N GLY A 151 -24.13 -13.29 -6.48
CA GLY A 151 -25.59 -13.40 -6.59
C GLY A 151 -26.06 -13.76 -8.01
N LEU A 152 -25.53 -13.07 -9.03
CA LEU A 152 -25.85 -13.34 -10.43
C LEU A 152 -25.38 -14.73 -10.87
N ALA A 153 -24.18 -15.15 -10.45
CA ALA A 153 -23.66 -16.48 -10.75
C ALA A 153 -24.54 -17.58 -10.13
N CYS A 154 -24.97 -17.42 -8.88
CA CYS A 154 -25.87 -18.36 -8.22
C CYS A 154 -27.22 -18.46 -8.93
N LEU A 155 -27.83 -17.32 -9.31
CA LEU A 155 -29.10 -17.31 -10.05
C LEU A 155 -28.98 -18.03 -11.39
N PHE A 156 -27.90 -17.78 -12.13
CA PHE A 156 -27.63 -18.45 -13.40
C PHE A 156 -27.46 -19.96 -13.23
N LEU A 157 -26.74 -20.40 -12.19
CA LEU A 157 -26.59 -21.82 -11.89
C LEU A 157 -27.92 -22.47 -11.53
N ILE A 158 -28.77 -21.83 -10.71
CA ILE A 158 -30.10 -22.36 -10.37
C ILE A 158 -30.95 -22.50 -11.63
N PHE A 159 -30.91 -21.52 -12.53
CA PHE A 159 -31.63 -21.59 -13.80
C PHE A 159 -31.16 -22.75 -14.67
N LEU A 160 -29.84 -22.96 -14.78
CA LEU A 160 -29.27 -24.11 -15.49
C LEU A 160 -29.65 -25.46 -14.86
N GLN A 161 -29.73 -25.54 -13.54
CA GLN A 161 -30.17 -26.75 -12.83
C GLN A 161 -31.65 -27.05 -13.09
N ALA A 162 -32.51 -26.03 -13.01
CA ALA A 162 -33.94 -26.16 -13.31
C ALA A 162 -34.16 -26.61 -14.76
N TRP A 163 -33.46 -25.98 -15.71
CA TRP A 163 -33.54 -26.34 -17.13
C TRP A 163 -33.04 -27.77 -17.40
N ARG A 164 -31.94 -28.18 -16.74
CA ARG A 164 -31.46 -29.56 -16.81
C ARG A 164 -32.48 -30.56 -16.25
N HIS A 165 -33.28 -30.17 -15.27
CA HIS A 165 -34.31 -31.03 -14.67
C HIS A 165 -35.52 -31.23 -15.60
N GLU A 166 -35.89 -30.22 -16.38
CA GLU A 166 -36.94 -30.29 -17.40
C GLU A 166 -36.55 -31.19 -18.58
N ILE A 167 -35.28 -31.17 -19.02
CA ILE A 167 -34.82 -32.00 -20.15
C ILE A 167 -34.75 -33.49 -19.80
N LYS A 168 -34.63 -33.84 -18.52
CA LYS A 168 -34.54 -35.23 -18.06
C LYS A 168 -35.89 -35.89 -17.83
N LYS A 169 -36.99 -35.20 -18.12
CA LYS A 169 -38.37 -35.67 -18.00
C LYS A 169 -38.96 -35.96 -19.38
#